data_AF-A0A2R7KI58-F1
#
_entry.id   AF-A0A2R7KI58-F1
#
_cell.length_a   1.000
_cell.length_b   1.000
_cell.length_c   1.000
_cell.angle_alpha   90.00
_cell.angle_beta   90.00
_cell.angle_gamma   90.00
#
_symmetry.space_group_name_H-M   'P 1'
#
loop_
_entity.id
_entity.type
_entity.pdbx_description
1 polymer ?
#
loop_
_entity_poly.entity_id
_entity_poly.type
_entity_poly.pdbx_seq_one_letter_code
_entity_poly.pdbx_strand_id
1 'polypeptide(L)'
;MKKIIVMPMILASFLVFSQEKILTKSSTITFEASVPSFQPVLGTNTNVTFVLNPATGEIASLALIKGFQFEMPLMEEHFNENYMESDKYPKATFRGKIEKFDSNNLTEDYKDYLIKGNLELHGKSRDINASAKITRTGSRITIISDFAVNAS
;
A
#
# COMPACT_ATOMS: atom_id res chain seq x y z
N MET A 1 -47.11 27.14 -43.97
CA MET A 1 -46.24 25.97 -43.72
C MET A 1 -44.79 26.39 -43.85
N LYS A 2 -43.97 26.23 -42.80
CA LYS A 2 -42.58 25.74 -42.85
C LYS A 2 -41.94 25.86 -41.45
N LYS A 3 -42.08 24.73 -40.74
CA LYS A 3 -41.34 24.19 -39.60
C LYS A 3 -40.22 25.07 -39.03
N ILE A 4 -40.46 25.64 -37.85
CA ILE A 4 -39.41 26.06 -36.93
C ILE A 4 -38.82 24.78 -36.34
N ILE A 5 -37.64 24.37 -36.80
CA ILE A 5 -36.88 23.28 -36.19
C ILE A 5 -36.06 23.90 -35.06
N VAL A 6 -36.60 23.87 -33.85
CA VAL A 6 -35.83 24.14 -32.64
C VAL A 6 -35.12 22.84 -32.28
N MET A 7 -33.80 22.79 -32.48
CA MET A 7 -32.94 21.72 -32.01
C MET A 7 -32.67 21.93 -30.52
N PRO A 8 -33.11 21.05 -29.59
CA PRO A 8 -32.67 21.13 -28.21
C PRO A 8 -31.29 20.47 -28.12
N MET A 9 -30.24 21.28 -28.03
CA MET A 9 -28.90 20.83 -27.70
C MET A 9 -28.87 20.47 -26.21
N ILE A 10 -29.26 19.23 -25.89
CA ILE A 10 -29.07 18.63 -24.57
C ILE A 10 -27.56 18.35 -24.42
N LEU A 11 -26.84 19.31 -23.84
CA LEU A 11 -25.55 19.05 -23.20
C LEU A 11 -25.85 18.41 -21.83
N ALA A 12 -25.97 17.08 -21.81
CA ALA A 12 -25.89 16.35 -20.54
C ALA A 12 -24.43 16.44 -20.08
N SER A 13 -24.13 17.40 -19.21
CA SER A 13 -22.85 17.48 -18.50
C SER A 13 -22.75 16.26 -17.59
N PHE A 14 -21.97 15.26 -17.98
CA PHE A 14 -21.57 14.17 -17.11
C PHE A 14 -20.74 14.77 -15.97
N LEU A 15 -21.34 14.91 -14.79
CA LEU A 15 -20.60 15.14 -13.55
C LEU A 15 -19.85 13.85 -13.22
N VAL A 16 -18.64 13.71 -13.77
CA VAL A 16 -17.73 12.64 -13.37
C VAL A 16 -17.17 13.01 -12.01
N PHE A 17 -17.80 12.50 -10.95
CA PHE A 17 -17.20 12.51 -9.62
C PHE A 17 -16.01 11.55 -9.63
N SER A 18 -14.83 12.06 -9.95
CA SER A 18 -13.60 11.32 -9.68
C SER A 18 -13.39 11.33 -8.17
N GLN A 19 -13.60 10.19 -7.51
CA GLN A 19 -13.17 10.03 -6.13
C GLN A 19 -11.65 10.03 -6.11
N GLU A 20 -11.08 11.09 -5.53
CA GLU A 20 -9.63 11.27 -5.48
C GLU A 20 -9.01 10.22 -4.56
N LYS A 21 -8.15 9.37 -5.14
CA LYS A 21 -7.36 8.40 -4.38
C LYS A 21 -6.23 9.14 -3.69
N ILE A 22 -5.99 8.85 -2.42
CA ILE A 22 -4.84 9.36 -1.69
C ILE A 22 -3.63 8.53 -2.08
N LEU A 23 -2.56 9.18 -2.53
CA LEU A 23 -1.33 8.56 -3.00
C LEU A 23 -0.13 9.14 -2.25
N THR A 24 0.81 8.29 -1.87
CA THR A 24 2.16 8.69 -1.45
C THR A 24 3.20 7.79 -2.11
N LYS A 25 4.41 8.32 -2.31
CA LYS A 25 5.58 7.59 -2.84
C LYS A 25 6.73 7.51 -1.84
N SER A 26 6.50 8.02 -0.63
CA SER A 26 7.50 8.11 0.44
C SER A 26 7.01 7.39 1.70
N SER A 27 6.37 6.24 1.52
CA SER A 27 6.03 5.33 2.63
C SER A 27 7.25 4.49 3.00
N THR A 28 7.31 4.09 4.26
CA THR A 28 8.38 3.23 4.78
C THR A 28 7.87 1.81 5.00
N ILE A 29 8.60 0.83 4.49
CA ILE A 29 8.48 -0.59 4.88
C ILE A 29 9.80 -1.01 5.51
N THR A 30 9.72 -1.69 6.65
CA THR A 30 10.85 -2.35 7.30
C THR A 30 10.65 -3.85 7.23
N PHE A 31 11.65 -4.55 6.69
CA PHE A 31 11.80 -5.99 6.79
C PHE A 31 12.71 -6.29 7.98
N GLU A 32 12.30 -7.23 8.83
CA GLU A 32 13.09 -7.68 9.98
C GLU A 32 13.05 -9.20 10.08
N ALA A 33 14.23 -9.81 10.13
CA ALA A 33 14.43 -11.25 10.32
C ALA A 33 15.52 -11.54 11.37
N SER A 34 15.69 -10.61 12.31
CA SER A 34 16.72 -10.65 13.36
C SER A 34 16.42 -11.75 14.38
N VAL A 35 17.48 -12.44 14.82
CA VAL A 35 17.44 -13.34 15.97
C VAL A 35 18.28 -12.75 17.11
N PRO A 36 17.89 -12.94 18.38
CA PRO A 36 18.69 -12.46 19.52
C PRO A 36 20.13 -13.01 19.45
N SER A 37 21.09 -12.18 19.87
CA SER A 37 22.53 -12.53 19.94
C SER A 37 23.27 -12.60 18.60
N PHE A 38 22.66 -12.21 17.48
CA PHE A 38 23.31 -12.07 16.17
C PHE A 38 23.15 -10.64 15.64
N GLN A 39 23.90 -10.30 14.58
CA GLN A 39 23.72 -9.03 13.88
C GLN A 39 22.28 -8.94 13.35
N PRO A 40 21.54 -7.84 13.60
CA PRO A 40 20.17 -7.71 13.13
C PRO A 40 20.11 -7.73 11.60
N VAL A 41 19.19 -8.54 11.07
CA VAL A 41 18.88 -8.58 9.63
C VAL A 41 17.67 -7.70 9.41
N LEU A 42 17.94 -6.41 9.21
CA LEU A 42 16.93 -5.37 9.05
C LEU A 42 17.18 -4.60 7.75
N GLY A 43 16.16 -4.58 6.90
CA GLY A 43 16.16 -3.83 5.64
C GLY A 43 15.05 -2.79 5.64
N THR A 44 15.34 -1.55 5.26
CA THR A 44 14.34 -0.49 5.20
C THR A 44 14.22 0.07 3.79
N ASN A 45 12.99 0.23 3.31
CA ASN A 45 12.68 0.92 2.05
C ASN A 45 11.76 2.12 2.36
N THR A 46 12.24 3.33 2.12
CA THR A 46 11.51 4.60 2.35
C THR A 46 10.84 5.17 1.09
N ASN A 47 11.01 4.50 -0.05
CA ASN A 47 10.49 4.90 -1.36
C ASN A 47 9.38 3.95 -1.82
N VAL A 48 8.44 3.67 -0.93
CA VAL A 48 7.30 2.78 -1.20
C VAL A 48 6.11 3.59 -1.69
N THR A 49 5.49 3.11 -2.76
CA THR A 49 4.25 3.67 -3.27
C THR A 49 3.07 3.08 -2.52
N PHE A 50 2.22 3.92 -1.95
CA PHE A 50 0.99 3.51 -1.26
C PHE A 50 -0.21 4.32 -1.76
N VAL A 51 -1.31 3.63 -2.02
CA VAL A 51 -2.57 4.20 -2.48
C VAL A 51 -3.69 3.77 -1.54
N LEU A 52 -4.54 4.72 -1.16
CA LEU A 52 -5.79 4.51 -0.46
C LEU A 52 -6.95 5.12 -1.24
N ASN A 53 -8.01 4.34 -1.45
CA ASN A 53 -9.31 4.86 -1.86
C ASN A 53 -10.14 5.16 -0.59
N PRO A 54 -10.30 6.43 -0.20
CA PRO A 54 -10.98 6.78 1.06
C PRO A 54 -12.48 6.47 1.06
N ALA A 55 -13.09 6.27 -0.11
CA ALA A 55 -14.52 5.94 -0.23
C ALA A 55 -14.79 4.44 -0.04
N THR A 56 -13.86 3.58 -0.46
CA THR A 56 -14.04 2.13 -0.42
C THR A 56 -13.20 1.43 0.65
N GLY A 57 -12.14 2.09 1.14
CA GLY A 57 -11.13 1.48 2.01
C GLY A 57 -10.17 0.54 1.27
N GLU A 58 -10.19 0.52 -0.06
CA GLU A 58 -9.23 -0.24 -0.86
C GLU A 58 -7.84 0.38 -0.76
N ILE A 59 -6.83 -0.47 -0.61
CA ILE A 59 -5.43 -0.06 -0.55
C ILE A 59 -4.56 -0.88 -1.49
N ALA A 60 -3.49 -0.25 -1.97
CA ALA A 60 -2.45 -0.93 -2.72
C ALA A 60 -1.08 -0.37 -2.33
N SER A 61 -0.10 -1.25 -2.19
CA SER A 61 1.30 -0.90 -1.93
C SER A 61 2.20 -1.57 -2.96
N LEU A 62 3.27 -0.87 -3.37
CA LEU A 62 4.32 -1.40 -4.22
C LEU A 62 5.68 -0.95 -3.69
N ALA A 63 6.54 -1.92 -3.42
CA ALA A 63 7.93 -1.70 -3.05
C ALA A 63 8.85 -2.35 -4.08
N LEU A 64 9.92 -1.66 -4.46
CA LEU A 64 11.01 -2.27 -5.23
C LEU A 64 11.93 -3.01 -4.28
N ILE A 65 12.29 -4.26 -4.61
CA ILE A 65 13.12 -5.11 -3.74
C ILE A 65 14.52 -4.52 -3.57
N LYS A 66 15.13 -4.04 -4.67
CA LYS A 66 16.42 -3.32 -4.62
C LYS A 66 16.37 -1.96 -3.91
N GLY A 67 15.19 -1.54 -3.44
CA GLY A 67 15.04 -0.32 -2.65
C GLY A 67 15.20 -0.53 -1.14
N PHE A 68 15.35 -1.78 -0.68
CA PHE A 68 15.63 -2.07 0.72
C PHE A 68 17.12 -1.87 1.01
N GLN A 69 17.41 -0.97 1.94
CA GLN A 69 18.76 -0.68 2.42
C GLN A 69 19.02 -1.42 3.72
N PHE A 70 20.17 -2.08 3.82
CA PHE A 70 20.62 -2.79 5.02
C PHE A 70 21.85 -2.10 5.60
N GLU A 71 22.07 -2.27 6.91
CA GLU A 71 23.25 -1.70 7.58
C GLU A 71 24.57 -2.23 7.00
N MET A 72 24.61 -3.50 6.61
CA MET A 72 25.76 -4.13 5.96
C MET A 72 25.50 -4.37 4.47
N PRO A 73 26.37 -3.89 3.57
CA PRO A 73 26.24 -4.10 2.13
C PRO A 73 26.15 -5.58 1.73
N LEU A 74 26.90 -6.47 2.42
CA LEU A 74 26.87 -7.90 2.13
C LEU A 74 25.53 -8.56 2.47
N MET A 75 24.82 -8.06 3.49
CA MET A 75 23.45 -8.52 3.80
C MET A 75 22.47 -8.10 2.72
N GLU A 76 22.62 -6.89 2.19
CA GLU A 76 21.82 -6.39 1.08
C GLU A 76 22.05 -7.21 -0.20
N GLU A 77 23.31 -7.55 -0.50
CA GLU A 77 23.67 -8.42 -1.63
C GLU A 77 23.01 -9.80 -1.49
N HIS A 78 23.16 -10.46 -0.34
CA HIS A 78 22.53 -11.75 -0.10
C HIS A 78 21.00 -11.67 -0.12
N PHE A 79 20.40 -10.64 0.46
CA PHE A 79 18.96 -10.40 0.40
C PHE A 79 18.47 -10.33 -1.05
N ASN A 80 19.15 -9.57 -1.90
CA ASN A 80 18.76 -9.37 -3.28
C ASN A 80 19.01 -10.59 -4.17
N GLU A 81 20.13 -11.29 -3.99
CA GLU A 81 20.54 -12.40 -4.87
C GLU A 81 20.01 -13.76 -4.40
N ASN A 82 20.22 -14.11 -3.12
CA ASN A 82 19.97 -15.46 -2.61
C ASN A 82 18.55 -15.67 -2.09
N TYR A 83 17.91 -14.61 -1.58
CA TYR A 83 16.59 -14.72 -0.96
C TYR A 83 15.49 -14.17 -1.84
N MET A 84 15.65 -12.96 -2.36
CA MET A 84 14.60 -12.29 -3.10
C MET A 84 14.67 -12.46 -4.61
N GLU A 85 15.81 -12.92 -5.15
CA GLU A 85 16.08 -13.01 -6.59
C GLU A 85 15.61 -11.74 -7.33
N SER A 86 16.04 -10.58 -6.84
CA SER A 86 15.48 -9.26 -7.19
C SER A 86 15.57 -8.90 -8.68
N ASP A 87 16.49 -9.52 -9.44
CA ASP A 87 16.54 -9.38 -10.90
C ASP A 87 15.36 -10.05 -11.60
N LYS A 88 14.87 -11.17 -11.04
CA LYS A 88 13.73 -11.92 -11.55
C LYS A 88 12.41 -11.42 -10.96
N TYR A 89 12.40 -11.07 -9.67
CA TYR A 89 11.23 -10.56 -8.95
C TYR A 89 11.52 -9.17 -8.36
N PRO A 90 11.53 -8.11 -9.19
CA PRO A 90 12.02 -6.78 -8.79
C PRO A 90 11.09 -6.01 -7.85
N LYS A 91 9.87 -6.49 -7.62
CA LYS A 91 8.86 -5.78 -6.84
C LYS A 91 8.08 -6.71 -5.92
N ALA A 92 7.71 -6.18 -4.76
CA ALA A 92 6.67 -6.68 -3.88
C ALA A 92 5.41 -5.84 -4.08
N THR A 93 4.24 -6.48 -4.14
CA THR A 93 2.96 -5.75 -4.17
C THR A 93 1.98 -6.29 -3.14
N PHE A 94 1.25 -5.38 -2.52
CA PHE A 94 0.14 -5.71 -1.64
C PHE A 94 -1.12 -5.06 -2.18
N ARG A 95 -2.23 -5.80 -2.24
CA ARG A 95 -3.54 -5.28 -2.62
C ARG A 95 -4.57 -5.77 -1.62
N GLY A 96 -5.32 -4.86 -1.00
CA GLY A 96 -6.25 -5.24 0.04
C GLY A 96 -7.33 -4.20 0.29
N LYS A 97 -8.05 -4.43 1.38
CA LYS A 97 -9.14 -3.58 1.85
C LYS A 97 -9.11 -3.50 3.36
N ILE A 98 -9.32 -2.30 3.88
CA ILE A 98 -9.50 -2.04 5.31
C ILE A 98 -10.96 -2.36 5.65
N GLU A 99 -11.19 -3.33 6.52
CA GLU A 99 -12.54 -3.74 6.90
C GLU A 99 -13.26 -2.65 7.70
N LYS A 100 -14.54 -2.42 7.37
CA LYS A 100 -15.39 -1.41 8.02
C LYS A 100 -14.76 -0.01 8.04
N PHE A 101 -13.94 0.29 7.02
CA PHE A 101 -13.31 1.59 6.89
C PHE A 101 -14.33 2.67 6.56
N ASP A 102 -14.24 3.77 7.32
CA ASP A 102 -14.96 5.00 7.06
C ASP A 102 -14.04 6.16 7.42
N SER A 103 -13.63 6.91 6.41
CA SER A 103 -12.70 8.03 6.57
C SER A 103 -13.26 9.19 7.41
N ASN A 104 -14.58 9.27 7.60
CA ASN A 104 -15.24 10.26 8.44
C ASN A 104 -15.18 9.89 9.93
N ASN A 105 -14.97 8.61 10.24
CA ASN A 105 -14.84 8.12 11.61
C ASN A 105 -13.40 8.15 12.14
N LEU A 106 -12.44 8.64 11.34
CA LEU A 106 -11.06 8.81 11.76
C LEU A 106 -10.89 10.13 12.50
N THR A 107 -10.24 10.08 13.66
CA THR A 107 -9.86 11.22 14.47
C THR A 107 -8.34 11.32 14.55
N GLU A 108 -7.81 12.26 15.34
CA GLU A 108 -6.38 12.35 15.61
C GLU A 108 -5.87 11.18 16.48
N ASP A 109 -6.77 10.47 17.17
CA ASP A 109 -6.43 9.27 17.93
C ASP A 109 -6.29 8.05 17.01
N TYR A 110 -5.35 7.16 17.35
CA TYR A 110 -5.21 5.89 16.64
C TYR A 110 -6.38 4.96 16.94
N LYS A 111 -6.98 4.43 15.88
CA LYS A 111 -8.00 3.38 15.95
C LYS A 111 -7.54 2.12 15.25
N ASP A 112 -7.86 0.98 15.83
CA ASP A 112 -7.53 -0.33 15.26
C ASP A 112 -8.52 -0.73 14.15
N TYR A 113 -7.97 -1.26 13.07
CA TYR A 113 -8.67 -1.81 11.92
C TYR A 113 -8.05 -3.14 11.52
N LEU A 114 -8.83 -3.98 10.84
CA LEU A 114 -8.32 -5.18 10.20
C LEU A 114 -8.16 -4.91 8.70
N ILE A 115 -6.99 -5.21 8.16
CA ILE A 115 -6.69 -5.16 6.73
C ILE A 115 -6.66 -6.58 6.21
N LYS A 116 -7.43 -6.85 5.14
CA LYS A 116 -7.38 -8.12 4.42
C LYS A 116 -6.91 -7.88 3.00
N GLY A 117 -5.97 -8.67 2.53
CA GLY A 117 -5.45 -8.51 1.19
C GLY A 117 -4.56 -9.64 0.74
N ASN A 118 -3.98 -9.47 -0.43
CA ASN A 118 -3.07 -10.39 -1.04
C ASN A 118 -1.70 -9.74 -1.18
N LEU A 119 -0.67 -10.42 -0.68
CA LEU A 119 0.73 -10.09 -0.84
C LEU A 119 1.31 -10.95 -1.97
N GLU A 120 1.82 -10.29 -2.99
CA GLU A 120 2.64 -10.89 -4.03
C GLU A 120 4.11 -10.54 -3.76
N LEU A 121 4.91 -11.57 -3.47
CA LEU A 121 6.31 -11.45 -3.11
C LEU A 121 7.06 -12.66 -3.67
N HIS A 122 8.18 -12.42 -4.36
CA HIS A 122 9.02 -13.49 -4.92
C HIS A 122 8.22 -14.49 -5.79
N GLY A 123 7.33 -13.97 -6.65
CA GLY A 123 6.48 -14.78 -7.55
C GLY A 123 5.40 -15.62 -6.86
N LYS A 124 5.27 -15.56 -5.52
CA LYS A 124 4.23 -16.23 -4.75
C LYS A 124 3.17 -15.22 -4.31
N SER A 125 1.93 -15.67 -4.29
CA SER A 125 0.78 -14.92 -3.80
C SER A 125 0.22 -15.57 -2.54
N ARG A 126 -0.03 -14.77 -1.50
CA ARG A 126 -0.53 -15.20 -0.19
C ARG A 126 -1.53 -14.19 0.37
N ASP A 127 -2.61 -14.70 0.94
CA ASP A 127 -3.57 -13.86 1.65
C ASP A 127 -3.03 -13.50 3.03
N ILE A 128 -3.12 -12.22 3.37
CA ILE A 128 -2.64 -11.62 4.61
C ILE A 128 -3.82 -10.94 5.30
N ASN A 129 -3.95 -11.22 6.60
CA ASN A 129 -4.83 -10.51 7.50
C ASN A 129 -3.95 -9.80 8.53
N ALA A 130 -3.93 -8.46 8.50
CA ALA A 130 -3.03 -7.66 9.33
C ALA A 130 -3.83 -6.63 10.14
N SER A 131 -3.49 -6.51 11.42
CA SER A 131 -4.01 -5.41 12.26
C SER A 131 -3.31 -4.12 11.86
N ALA A 132 -4.06 -3.03 11.83
CA ALA A 132 -3.54 -1.70 11.50
C ALA A 132 -4.10 -0.63 12.41
N LYS A 133 -3.25 0.30 12.82
CA LYS A 133 -3.61 1.52 13.53
C LYS A 133 -3.73 2.65 12.53
N ILE A 134 -4.88 3.31 12.51
CA ILE A 134 -5.19 4.38 11.56
C ILE A 134 -5.63 5.63 12.31
N THR A 135 -5.08 6.78 11.93
CA THR A 135 -5.45 8.11 12.43
C THR A 135 -5.54 9.10 11.28
N ARG A 136 -6.23 10.21 11.49
CA ARG A 136 -6.35 11.33 10.57
C ARG A 136 -6.05 12.64 11.28
N THR A 137 -5.08 13.39 10.76
CA THR A 137 -4.76 14.75 11.18
C THR A 137 -4.96 15.68 9.99
N GLY A 138 -6.05 16.45 10.00
CA GLY A 138 -6.47 17.27 8.86
C GLY A 138 -6.75 16.44 7.60
N SER A 139 -5.98 16.66 6.54
CA SER A 139 -6.07 15.89 5.28
C SER A 139 -5.15 14.66 5.25
N ARG A 140 -4.23 14.52 6.23
CA ARG A 140 -3.26 13.43 6.28
C ARG A 140 -3.85 12.23 7.01
N ILE A 141 -3.83 11.08 6.35
CA ILE A 141 -4.15 9.79 6.96
C ILE A 141 -2.84 9.05 7.20
N THR A 142 -2.66 8.52 8.41
CA THR A 142 -1.51 7.70 8.79
C THR A 142 -2.00 6.27 9.06
N ILE A 143 -1.37 5.29 8.43
CA ILE A 143 -1.65 3.86 8.60
C ILE A 143 -0.36 3.19 9.05
N ILE A 144 -0.42 2.48 10.17
CA ILE A 144 0.69 1.69 10.71
C ILE A 144 0.19 0.26 10.85
N SER A 145 0.91 -0.69 10.26
CA SER A 145 0.56 -2.11 10.35
C SER A 145 1.83 -2.92 10.48
N ASP A 146 1.73 -4.00 11.24
CA ASP A 146 2.77 -4.99 11.44
C ASP A 146 2.16 -6.37 11.23
N PHE A 147 2.83 -7.23 10.47
CA PHE A 147 2.40 -8.61 10.24
C PHE A 147 3.59 -9.50 9.89
N ALA A 148 3.53 -10.74 10.36
CA ALA A 148 4.50 -11.76 10.02
C ALA A 148 4.13 -12.44 8.69
N VAL A 149 5.16 -12.78 7.91
CA VAL A 149 5.04 -13.64 6.73
C VAL A 149 5.85 -14.90 6.96
N ASN A 150 5.36 -16.03 6.45
CA ASN A 150 6.09 -17.29 6.52
C ASN A 150 6.88 -17.51 5.23
N ALA A 151 8.17 -17.77 5.35
CA ALA A 151 9.08 -17.99 4.22
C ALA A 151 9.04 -19.44 3.65
N SER A 152 8.23 -20.34 4.22
CA SER A 152 8.09 -21.73 3.76
C SER A 152 7.33 -21.90 2.44
#